data_AF-A0A8C6Y2C7-F1
#
_entry.id   AF-A0A8C6Y2C7-F1
#
_cell.length_a   1.000
_cell.length_b   1.000
_cell.length_c   1.000
_cell.angle_alpha   90.00
_cell.angle_beta   90.00
_cell.angle_gamma   90.00
#
_symmetry.space_group_name_H-M   'P 1'
#
loop_
_entity.id
_entity.type
_entity.pdbx_description
1 polymer ?
#
loop_
_entity_poly.entity_id
_entity_poly.type
_entity_poly.pdbx_seq_one_letter_code
_entity_poly.pdbx_strand_id
1 'polypeptide(L)'
;MAARRVIKAVLVDLSGTLHIEDSAVPGAQEALKKLRSAPVAVRFVTNTTKECKQDLLERLKQLDFDIKEDEIFTSLTAARNLLEQKKFRPLLMVEKNALHDFTGLDTSDPNAVVIGLAPDQFNYPTMNKAFRLVLDGAPLIAIHKARYYKKKDGLALGPGPFVTGLEYATDQKATVVGKPEQTFFLEALRGTNCGPEEAVMIGDDCRDDVGVERDLFMSGFVVAGKYRDADEGKIHPPPYLTCESFPHAVEHILQHLL
;
A
#
# COMPACT_ATOMS: atom_id res chain seq x y z
N MET A 1 13.79 24.47 22.39
CA MET A 1 12.91 24.56 21.22
C MET A 1 13.27 23.41 20.30
N ALA A 2 12.35 22.48 20.03
CA ALA A 2 12.63 21.41 19.07
C ALA A 2 12.82 22.06 17.69
N ALA A 3 13.92 21.75 16.99
CA ALA A 3 14.15 22.23 15.65
C ALA A 3 12.94 21.86 14.76
N ARG A 4 12.44 22.83 13.99
CA ARG A 4 11.35 22.59 13.04
C ARG A 4 11.89 21.58 12.01
N ARG A 5 11.41 20.34 12.07
CA ARG A 5 11.84 19.27 11.15
C ARG A 5 11.31 19.62 9.76
N VAL A 6 12.21 19.62 8.78
CA VAL A 6 11.91 19.93 7.38
C VAL A 6 11.51 18.65 6.68
N ILE A 7 10.43 18.68 5.91
CA ILE A 7 10.00 17.52 5.12
C ILE A 7 10.94 17.31 3.95
N LYS A 8 11.38 16.05 3.77
CA LYS A 8 12.25 15.61 2.67
C LYS A 8 11.56 14.62 1.73
N ALA A 9 10.49 13.96 2.18
CA ALA A 9 9.75 13.02 1.34
C ALA A 9 8.24 13.14 1.52
N VAL A 10 7.52 12.88 0.44
CA VAL A 10 6.06 12.77 0.42
C VAL A 10 5.67 11.42 -0.17
N LEU A 11 5.06 10.59 0.66
CA LEU A 11 4.37 9.38 0.25
C LEU A 11 2.95 9.75 -0.17
N VAL A 12 2.54 9.31 -1.35
CA VAL A 12 1.23 9.64 -1.93
C VAL A 12 0.51 8.34 -2.27
N ASP A 13 -0.63 8.08 -1.63
CA ASP A 13 -1.51 7.00 -2.06
C ASP A 13 -2.01 7.25 -3.49
N LEU A 14 -2.29 6.17 -4.22
CA LEU A 14 -2.76 6.28 -5.60
C LEU A 14 -4.28 6.30 -5.70
N SER A 15 -4.95 5.25 -5.19
CA SER A 15 -6.35 4.95 -5.47
C SER A 15 -7.28 5.56 -4.43
N GLY A 16 -7.98 6.62 -4.82
CA GLY A 16 -8.77 7.47 -3.94
C GLY A 16 -8.10 8.83 -3.73
N THR A 17 -6.78 8.92 -3.88
CA THR A 17 -6.00 10.15 -3.66
C THR A 17 -5.62 10.86 -4.96
N LEU A 18 -5.03 10.17 -5.93
CA LEU A 18 -4.69 10.73 -7.25
C LEU A 18 -5.74 10.43 -8.31
N HIS A 19 -6.40 9.28 -8.21
CA HIS A 19 -7.41 8.86 -9.17
C HIS A 19 -8.50 8.02 -8.49
N ILE A 20 -9.70 8.04 -9.05
CA ILE A 20 -10.81 7.16 -8.69
C ILE A 20 -11.15 6.36 -9.94
N GLU A 21 -10.93 5.04 -9.88
CA GLU A 21 -11.00 4.17 -11.05
C GLU A 21 -10.13 4.72 -12.20
N ASP A 22 -10.72 5.01 -13.36
CA ASP A 22 -10.03 5.51 -14.56
C ASP A 22 -10.12 7.04 -14.70
N SER A 23 -10.38 7.77 -13.61
CA SER A 23 -10.50 9.23 -13.61
C SER A 23 -9.55 9.87 -12.61
N ALA A 24 -8.74 10.82 -13.07
CA ALA A 24 -7.88 11.62 -12.19
C ALA A 24 -8.72 12.52 -11.26
N VAL A 25 -8.26 12.70 -10.03
CA VAL A 25 -8.81 13.70 -9.12
C VAL A 25 -8.58 15.09 -9.73
N PRO A 26 -9.61 15.98 -9.79
CA PRO A 26 -9.47 17.29 -10.42
C PRO A 26 -8.28 18.09 -9.89
N GLY A 27 -7.39 18.51 -10.80
CA GLY A 27 -6.19 19.30 -10.47
C GLY A 27 -5.01 18.49 -9.93
N ALA A 28 -5.12 17.16 -9.79
CA ALA A 28 -4.06 16.34 -9.21
C ALA A 28 -2.76 16.34 -10.04
N GLN A 29 -2.84 16.37 -11.37
CA GLN A 29 -1.65 16.43 -12.23
C GLN A 29 -0.86 17.74 -12.01
N GLU A 30 -1.57 18.88 -11.94
CA GLU A 30 -0.94 20.18 -11.71
C GLU A 30 -0.39 20.31 -10.28
N ALA A 31 -1.10 19.76 -9.30
CA ALA A 31 -0.60 19.66 -7.93
C ALA A 31 0.69 18.82 -7.86
N LEU A 32 0.75 17.68 -8.54
CA LEU A 32 1.96 16.86 -8.58
C LEU A 32 3.13 17.62 -9.23
N LYS A 33 2.90 18.35 -10.34
CA LYS A 33 3.93 19.19 -10.96
C LYS A 33 4.46 20.25 -9.99
N LYS A 34 3.59 20.92 -9.24
CA LYS A 34 4.00 21.88 -8.19
C LYS A 34 4.84 21.18 -7.12
N LEU A 35 4.41 20.02 -6.63
CA LEU A 35 5.13 19.27 -5.59
C LEU A 35 6.54 18.85 -6.07
N ARG A 36 6.66 18.41 -7.32
CA ARG A 36 7.95 18.05 -7.95
C ARG A 36 8.91 19.23 -8.12
N SER A 37 8.42 20.46 -8.14
CA SER A 37 9.27 21.66 -8.21
C SER A 37 9.92 22.02 -6.87
N ALA A 38 9.48 21.38 -5.78
CA ALA A 38 10.00 21.58 -4.44
C ALA A 38 11.12 20.57 -4.11
N PRO A 39 11.99 20.84 -3.11
CA PRO A 39 13.13 19.98 -2.78
C PRO A 39 12.72 18.75 -1.94
N VAL A 40 11.75 17.97 -2.44
CA VAL A 40 11.25 16.74 -1.79
C VAL A 40 11.30 15.55 -2.73
N ALA A 41 11.59 14.38 -2.19
CA ALA A 41 11.36 13.12 -2.87
C ALA A 41 9.86 12.79 -2.89
N VAL A 42 9.34 12.31 -4.01
CA VAL A 42 7.96 11.84 -4.12
C VAL A 42 7.96 10.32 -4.33
N ARG A 43 7.16 9.61 -3.55
CA ARG A 43 6.94 8.17 -3.69
C ARG A 43 5.46 7.88 -3.74
N PHE A 44 5.06 7.05 -4.69
CA PHE A 44 3.68 6.63 -4.86
C PHE A 44 3.48 5.28 -4.24
N VAL A 45 2.52 5.16 -3.34
CA VAL A 45 2.28 3.93 -2.58
C VAL A 45 0.88 3.40 -2.83
N THR A 46 0.71 2.07 -2.85
CA THR A 46 -0.63 1.47 -2.91
C THR A 46 -0.67 0.05 -2.38
N ASN A 47 -1.77 -0.29 -1.71
CA ASN A 47 -2.12 -1.67 -1.38
C ASN A 47 -2.84 -2.29 -2.59
N THR A 48 -2.06 -2.82 -3.53
CA THR A 48 -2.59 -3.61 -4.64
C THR A 48 -2.23 -5.09 -4.51
N THR A 49 -3.14 -5.91 -5.00
CA THR A 49 -2.99 -7.36 -5.03
C THR A 49 -3.36 -7.97 -6.39
N LYS A 50 -3.73 -7.13 -7.35
CA LYS A 50 -4.32 -7.56 -8.63
C LYS A 50 -3.49 -7.17 -9.84
N GLU A 51 -3.02 -5.93 -9.86
CA GLU A 51 -2.26 -5.35 -10.97
C GLU A 51 -0.77 -5.31 -10.63
N CYS A 52 0.08 -5.53 -11.64
CA CYS A 52 1.51 -5.36 -11.48
C CYS A 52 1.90 -3.89 -11.51
N LYS A 53 3.15 -3.60 -11.12
CA LYS A 53 3.68 -2.24 -11.11
C LYS A 53 3.66 -1.58 -12.50
N GLN A 54 3.87 -2.36 -13.56
CA GLN A 54 3.90 -1.86 -14.94
C GLN A 54 2.51 -1.43 -15.41
N ASP A 55 1.49 -2.24 -15.19
CA ASP A 55 0.09 -1.89 -15.51
C ASP A 55 -0.35 -0.61 -14.78
N LEU A 56 0.04 -0.49 -13.51
CA LEU A 56 -0.23 0.68 -12.69
C LEU A 56 0.44 1.95 -13.25
N LEU A 57 1.70 1.83 -13.65
CA LEU A 57 2.45 2.93 -14.28
C LEU A 57 1.81 3.37 -15.59
N GLU A 58 1.43 2.43 -16.44
CA GLU A 58 0.77 2.70 -17.72
C GLU A 58 -0.57 3.42 -17.51
N ARG A 59 -1.39 2.97 -16.56
CA ARG A 59 -2.64 3.66 -16.22
C ARG A 59 -2.40 5.09 -15.75
N LEU A 60 -1.43 5.31 -14.86
CA LEU A 60 -1.14 6.66 -14.36
C LEU A 60 -0.63 7.59 -15.48
N LYS A 61 0.15 7.06 -16.42
CA LYS A 61 0.58 7.81 -17.61
C LYS A 61 -0.58 8.13 -18.55
N GLN A 62 -1.54 7.23 -18.72
CA GLN A 62 -2.76 7.49 -19.49
C GLN A 62 -3.64 8.58 -18.85
N LEU A 63 -3.49 8.81 -17.55
CA LEU A 63 -4.13 9.91 -16.80
C LEU A 63 -3.27 11.19 -16.78
N ASP A 64 -2.24 11.27 -17.62
CA ASP A 64 -1.33 12.41 -17.76
C ASP A 64 -0.49 12.72 -16.50
N PHE A 65 -0.27 11.73 -15.62
CA PHE A 65 0.69 11.88 -14.53
C PHE A 65 2.12 11.61 -15.00
N ASP A 66 3.01 12.57 -14.76
CA ASP A 66 4.46 12.39 -14.92
C ASP A 66 5.03 11.62 -13.72
N ILE A 67 5.08 10.29 -13.85
CA ILE A 67 5.52 9.34 -12.82
C ILE A 67 6.51 8.34 -13.42
N LYS A 68 7.54 8.02 -12.65
CA LYS A 68 8.55 7.02 -13.00
C LYS A 68 8.32 5.71 -12.24
N GLU A 69 8.75 4.61 -12.83
CA GLU A 69 8.56 3.26 -12.26
C GLU A 69 9.25 3.11 -10.88
N ASP A 70 10.42 3.71 -10.70
CA ASP A 70 11.21 3.68 -9.46
C ASP A 70 10.62 4.52 -8.33
N GLU A 71 9.60 5.33 -8.63
CA GLU A 71 8.84 6.08 -7.63
C GLU A 71 7.63 5.30 -7.09
N ILE A 72 7.25 4.20 -7.75
CA ILE A 72 6.09 3.39 -7.37
C ILE A 72 6.50 2.26 -6.43
N PHE A 73 5.89 2.21 -5.25
CA PHE A 73 6.04 1.15 -4.27
C PHE A 73 4.70 0.51 -3.93
N THR A 74 4.56 -0.78 -4.24
CA THR A 74 3.31 -1.53 -4.05
C THR A 74 3.46 -2.54 -2.93
N SER A 75 2.33 -3.01 -2.36
CA SER A 75 2.35 -4.15 -1.42
C SER A 75 2.89 -5.44 -2.06
N LEU A 76 2.80 -5.58 -3.38
CA LEU A 76 3.48 -6.65 -4.13
C LEU A 76 5.00 -6.47 -4.14
N THR A 77 5.49 -5.24 -4.30
CA THR A 77 6.92 -4.91 -4.17
C THR A 77 7.43 -5.24 -2.76
N ALA A 78 6.66 -4.88 -1.72
CA ALA A 78 7.00 -5.22 -0.34
C ALA A 78 7.07 -6.74 -0.12
N ALA A 79 6.11 -7.49 -0.67
CA ALA A 79 6.13 -8.96 -0.62
C ALA A 79 7.36 -9.53 -1.33
N ARG A 80 7.67 -9.05 -2.55
CA ARG A 80 8.85 -9.47 -3.31
C ARG A 80 10.13 -9.23 -2.52
N ASN A 81 10.31 -8.02 -1.97
CA ASN A 81 11.50 -7.67 -1.18
C ASN A 81 11.69 -8.64 0.00
N LEU A 82 10.60 -8.94 0.73
CA LEU A 82 10.65 -9.90 1.84
C LEU A 82 11.06 -11.31 1.38
N LEU A 83 10.50 -11.77 0.26
CA LEU A 83 10.81 -13.09 -0.31
C LEU A 83 12.29 -13.18 -0.71
N GLU A 84 12.82 -12.17 -1.40
CA GLU A 84 14.22 -12.10 -1.81
C GLU A 84 15.16 -12.03 -0.61
N GLN A 85 14.85 -11.18 0.38
CA GLN A 85 15.64 -11.02 1.60
C GLN A 85 15.74 -12.34 2.39
N LYS A 86 14.63 -13.09 2.47
CA LYS A 86 14.54 -14.34 3.22
C LYS A 86 14.87 -15.58 2.37
N LYS A 87 15.09 -15.40 1.07
CA LYS A 87 15.32 -16.48 0.09
C LYS A 87 14.21 -17.54 0.10
N PHE A 88 12.97 -17.09 0.23
CA PHE A 88 11.81 -17.96 0.21
C PHE A 88 11.40 -18.34 -1.22
N ARG A 89 10.85 -19.54 -1.37
CA ARG A 89 10.19 -20.04 -2.57
C ARG A 89 8.68 -20.05 -2.32
N PRO A 90 7.92 -19.08 -2.86
CA PRO A 90 6.53 -18.91 -2.46
C PRO A 90 5.57 -19.79 -3.26
N LEU A 91 4.55 -20.31 -2.57
CA LEU A 91 3.25 -20.56 -3.17
C LEU A 91 2.53 -19.21 -3.32
N LEU A 92 2.41 -18.73 -4.56
CA LEU A 92 1.79 -17.44 -4.88
C LEU A 92 0.28 -17.56 -5.10
N MET A 93 -0.51 -17.13 -4.12
CA MET A 93 -1.97 -17.00 -4.21
C MET A 93 -2.35 -15.54 -4.48
N VAL A 94 -2.08 -15.07 -5.70
CA VAL A 94 -2.40 -13.71 -6.20
C VAL A 94 -3.12 -13.79 -7.55
N GLU A 95 -3.68 -12.69 -8.05
CA GLU A 95 -4.23 -12.67 -9.42
C GLU A 95 -3.12 -12.82 -10.47
N LYS A 96 -3.49 -13.30 -11.66
CA LYS A 96 -2.53 -13.58 -12.74
C LYS A 96 -1.71 -12.36 -13.14
N ASN A 97 -2.33 -11.18 -13.20
CA ASN A 97 -1.64 -9.95 -13.59
C ASN A 97 -0.60 -9.53 -12.55
N ALA A 98 -0.84 -9.83 -11.26
CA ALA A 98 0.13 -9.57 -10.18
C ALA A 98 1.36 -10.49 -10.23
N LEU A 99 1.31 -11.63 -10.95
CA LEU A 99 2.45 -12.56 -11.03
C LEU A 99 3.69 -11.93 -11.69
N HIS A 100 3.50 -10.93 -12.54
CA HIS A 100 4.61 -10.25 -13.22
C HIS A 100 5.58 -9.61 -12.22
N ASP A 101 5.07 -9.06 -11.11
CA ASP A 101 5.87 -8.49 -10.03
C ASP A 101 6.74 -9.55 -9.32
N PHE A 102 6.46 -10.85 -9.49
CA PHE A 102 7.23 -11.95 -8.90
C PHE A 102 8.12 -12.68 -9.92
N THR A 103 8.21 -12.18 -11.16
CA THR A 103 9.05 -12.78 -12.21
C THR A 103 10.50 -12.92 -11.74
N GLY A 104 11.07 -14.10 -11.97
CA GLY A 104 12.43 -14.47 -11.58
C GLY A 104 12.56 -15.11 -10.20
N LEU A 105 11.49 -15.16 -9.39
CA LEU A 105 11.50 -15.93 -8.15
C LEU A 105 11.34 -17.44 -8.44
N ASP A 106 12.10 -18.24 -7.71
CA ASP A 106 11.89 -19.69 -7.69
C ASP A 106 10.62 -20.03 -6.91
N THR A 107 9.68 -20.71 -7.55
CA THR A 107 8.40 -21.14 -6.97
C THR A 107 8.28 -22.67 -6.90
N SER A 108 9.35 -23.39 -7.26
CA SER A 108 9.42 -24.84 -7.11
C SER A 108 9.55 -25.22 -5.63
N ASP A 109 8.98 -26.37 -5.26
CA ASP A 109 8.99 -26.89 -3.87
C ASP A 109 8.77 -25.79 -2.81
N PRO A 110 7.57 -25.18 -2.78
CA PRO A 110 7.33 -23.94 -2.06
C PRO A 110 7.52 -24.11 -0.55
N ASN A 111 8.22 -23.17 0.08
CA ASN A 111 8.49 -23.12 1.51
C ASN A 111 7.99 -21.83 2.19
N ALA A 112 7.17 -21.05 1.49
CA ALA A 112 6.43 -19.90 2.00
C ALA A 112 5.06 -19.83 1.32
N VAL A 113 4.09 -19.20 1.95
CA VAL A 113 2.77 -18.93 1.33
C VAL A 113 2.58 -17.43 1.24
N VAL A 114 2.32 -16.92 0.03
CA VAL A 114 1.96 -15.52 -0.19
C VAL A 114 0.51 -15.46 -0.61
N ILE A 115 -0.31 -14.72 0.13
CA ILE A 115 -1.75 -14.61 -0.10
C ILE A 115 -2.15 -13.16 -0.31
N GLY A 116 -2.62 -12.89 -1.54
CA GLY A 116 -3.34 -11.70 -1.93
C GLY A 116 -4.81 -12.03 -2.19
N LEU A 117 -5.56 -11.14 -2.84
CA LEU A 117 -6.89 -11.44 -3.35
C LEU A 117 -6.75 -12.27 -4.63
N ALA A 118 -7.10 -13.55 -4.57
CA ALA A 118 -7.02 -14.46 -5.71
C ALA A 118 -8.30 -15.31 -5.81
N PRO A 119 -9.43 -14.75 -6.30
CA PRO A 119 -10.72 -15.42 -6.28
C PRO A 119 -10.70 -16.83 -6.89
N ASP A 120 -10.02 -17.01 -8.02
CA ASP A 120 -9.90 -18.31 -8.70
C ASP A 120 -9.10 -19.35 -7.89
N GLN A 121 -8.29 -18.90 -6.93
CA GLN A 121 -7.46 -19.74 -6.07
C GLN A 121 -8.07 -19.97 -4.68
N PHE A 122 -9.15 -19.25 -4.34
CA PHE A 122 -9.83 -19.35 -3.06
C PHE A 122 -10.83 -20.53 -3.01
N ASN A 123 -10.32 -21.70 -3.37
CA ASN A 123 -11.03 -22.98 -3.37
C ASN A 123 -10.38 -23.95 -2.36
N TYR A 124 -11.15 -24.95 -1.91
CA TYR A 124 -10.70 -25.88 -0.87
C TYR A 124 -9.37 -26.58 -1.20
N PRO A 125 -9.13 -27.14 -2.40
CA PRO A 125 -7.86 -27.79 -2.72
C PRO A 125 -6.64 -26.87 -2.56
N THR A 126 -6.73 -25.63 -3.05
CA THR A 126 -5.62 -24.67 -3.02
C THR A 126 -5.38 -24.16 -1.60
N MET A 127 -6.46 -23.82 -0.87
CA MET A 127 -6.38 -23.42 0.54
C MET A 127 -5.80 -24.54 1.41
N ASN A 128 -6.17 -25.80 1.17
CA ASN A 128 -5.66 -26.94 1.92
C ASN A 128 -4.17 -27.22 1.61
N LYS A 129 -3.71 -26.94 0.38
CA LYS A 129 -2.28 -26.96 0.03
C LYS A 129 -1.51 -25.90 0.83
N ALA A 130 -2.00 -24.66 0.84
CA ALA A 130 -1.39 -23.58 1.62
C ALA A 130 -1.35 -23.91 3.13
N PHE A 131 -2.46 -24.41 3.66
CA PHE A 131 -2.58 -24.87 5.05
C PHE A 131 -1.49 -25.88 5.43
N ARG A 132 -1.27 -26.92 4.62
CA ARG A 132 -0.24 -27.93 4.88
C ARG A 132 1.17 -27.34 4.89
N LEU A 133 1.49 -26.45 3.95
CA LEU A 133 2.78 -25.76 3.95
C LEU A 133 3.00 -24.97 5.25
N VAL A 134 1.98 -24.25 5.70
CA VAL A 134 2.07 -23.46 6.95
C VAL A 134 2.20 -24.36 8.18
N LEU A 135 1.49 -25.50 8.22
CA LEU A 135 1.70 -26.50 9.28
C LEU A 135 3.12 -27.07 9.30
N ASP A 136 3.73 -27.26 8.13
CA ASP A 136 5.11 -27.72 7.99
C ASP A 136 6.15 -26.62 8.29
N GLY A 137 5.70 -25.44 8.74
CA GLY A 137 6.55 -24.33 9.18
C GLY A 137 6.79 -23.24 8.14
N ALA A 138 6.12 -23.28 6.98
CA ALA A 138 6.20 -22.21 6.01
C ALA A 138 5.57 -20.91 6.57
N PRO A 139 6.22 -19.74 6.42
CA PRO A 139 5.63 -18.48 6.81
C PRO A 139 4.42 -18.15 5.93
N LEU A 140 3.36 -17.65 6.57
CA LEU A 140 2.20 -17.09 5.91
C LEU A 140 2.42 -15.58 5.73
N ILE A 141 2.50 -15.12 4.49
CA ILE A 141 2.72 -13.73 4.10
C ILE A 141 1.44 -13.21 3.45
N ALA A 142 0.79 -12.22 4.04
CA ALA A 142 -0.42 -11.61 3.49
C ALA A 142 -0.10 -10.26 2.86
N ILE A 143 -0.52 -10.04 1.61
CA ILE A 143 -0.34 -8.73 0.94
C ILE A 143 -1.08 -7.64 1.73
N HIS A 144 -2.32 -7.91 2.14
CA HIS A 144 -3.12 -7.10 3.06
C HIS A 144 -4.28 -7.94 3.63
N LYS A 145 -4.97 -7.46 4.67
CA LYS A 145 -6.08 -8.19 5.34
C LYS A 145 -7.44 -7.49 5.24
N ALA A 146 -7.70 -6.81 4.12
CA ALA A 146 -8.99 -6.14 3.90
C ALA A 146 -10.14 -7.15 4.02
N ARG A 147 -11.17 -6.79 4.78
CA ARG A 147 -12.36 -7.64 5.04
C ARG A 147 -13.17 -7.87 3.76
N TYR A 148 -13.37 -6.79 3.01
CA TYR A 148 -14.14 -6.73 1.77
C TYR A 148 -13.64 -5.58 0.89
N TYR A 149 -14.08 -5.54 -0.36
CA TYR A 149 -13.91 -4.43 -1.27
C TYR A 149 -15.21 -4.18 -2.05
N LYS A 150 -15.36 -2.99 -2.63
CA LYS A 150 -16.54 -2.62 -3.43
C LYS A 150 -16.31 -3.00 -4.90
N LYS A 151 -17.24 -3.74 -5.47
CA LYS A 151 -17.39 -3.99 -6.91
C LYS A 151 -18.61 -3.22 -7.44
N LYS A 152 -18.78 -3.24 -8.77
CA LYS A 152 -19.96 -2.66 -9.44
C LYS A 152 -21.29 -3.29 -8.97
N ASP A 153 -21.27 -4.56 -8.60
CA ASP A 153 -22.43 -5.34 -8.16
C ASP A 153 -22.61 -5.41 -6.63
N GLY A 154 -21.75 -4.76 -5.85
CA GLY A 154 -21.87 -4.68 -4.39
C GLY A 154 -20.57 -5.00 -3.65
N LEU A 155 -20.69 -5.37 -2.37
CA LEU A 155 -19.53 -5.73 -1.55
C LEU A 155 -19.11 -7.17 -1.86
N ALA A 156 -17.81 -7.37 -2.04
CA ALA A 156 -17.19 -8.68 -2.26
C ALA A 156 -16.13 -8.96 -1.20
N LEU A 157 -15.91 -10.23 -0.86
CA LEU A 157 -14.88 -10.64 0.11
C LEU A 157 -13.48 -10.22 -0.36
N GLY A 158 -12.72 -9.62 0.55
CA GLY A 158 -11.29 -9.34 0.35
C GLY A 158 -10.44 -10.57 0.64
N PRO A 159 -9.10 -10.42 0.70
CA PRO A 159 -8.21 -11.52 1.10
C PRO A 159 -8.26 -11.82 2.60
N GLY A 160 -8.64 -10.85 3.45
CA GLY A 160 -8.62 -10.97 4.90
C GLY A 160 -9.34 -12.20 5.46
N PRO A 161 -10.56 -12.55 5.02
CA PRO A 161 -11.24 -13.79 5.42
C PRO A 161 -10.45 -15.07 5.16
N PHE A 162 -9.77 -15.16 4.01
CA PHE A 162 -8.99 -16.34 3.61
C PHE A 162 -7.66 -16.42 4.37
N VAL A 163 -7.00 -15.27 4.58
CA VAL A 163 -5.84 -15.15 5.48
C VAL A 163 -6.22 -15.63 6.87
N THR A 164 -7.32 -15.10 7.42
CA THR A 164 -7.78 -15.42 8.78
C THR A 164 -8.17 -16.89 8.91
N GLY A 165 -8.73 -17.51 7.86
CA GLY A 165 -9.00 -18.94 7.84
C GLY A 165 -7.74 -19.80 7.97
N LEU A 166 -6.65 -19.43 7.28
CA LEU A 166 -5.35 -20.09 7.43
C LEU A 166 -4.73 -19.84 8.80
N GLU A 167 -4.78 -18.61 9.30
CA GLU A 167 -4.30 -18.27 10.65
C GLU A 167 -5.02 -19.11 11.71
N TYR A 168 -6.35 -19.18 11.63
CA TYR A 168 -7.18 -19.95 12.55
C TYR A 168 -6.87 -21.46 12.48
N ALA A 169 -6.72 -22.01 11.27
CA ALA A 169 -6.47 -23.43 11.09
C ALA A 169 -5.09 -23.86 11.60
N THR A 170 -4.11 -22.95 11.65
CA THR A 170 -2.71 -23.25 11.96
C THR A 170 -2.23 -22.70 13.30
N ASP A 171 -3.04 -21.88 13.97
CA ASP A 171 -2.66 -21.06 15.14
C ASP A 171 -1.41 -20.19 14.89
N GLN A 172 -1.15 -19.84 13.62
CA GLN A 172 -0.07 -18.96 13.20
C GLN A 172 -0.62 -17.60 12.79
N LYS A 173 0.18 -16.54 12.93
CA LYS A 173 -0.16 -15.21 12.43
C LYS A 173 0.52 -14.93 11.10
N ALA A 174 -0.24 -14.35 10.15
CA ALA A 174 0.34 -13.91 8.90
C ALA A 174 1.24 -12.69 9.13
N THR A 175 2.39 -12.67 8.46
CA THR A 175 3.16 -11.44 8.27
C THR A 175 2.45 -10.61 7.20
N VAL A 176 1.84 -9.49 7.59
CA VAL A 176 1.24 -8.56 6.64
C VAL A 176 2.34 -7.65 6.09
N VAL A 177 2.36 -7.38 4.79
CA VAL A 177 3.41 -6.56 4.15
C VAL A 177 2.91 -5.26 3.54
N GLY A 178 1.60 -5.09 3.39
CA GLY A 178 0.97 -3.86 2.94
C GLY A 178 0.64 -2.89 4.09
N LYS A 179 0.09 -1.73 3.75
CA LYS A 179 -0.48 -0.78 4.70
C LYS A 179 -1.54 -1.46 5.61
N PRO A 180 -1.64 -1.11 6.91
CA PRO A 180 -0.93 -0.06 7.64
C PRO A 180 0.42 -0.49 8.26
N GLU A 181 1.02 -1.60 7.83
CA GLU A 181 2.22 -2.11 8.50
C GLU A 181 3.41 -1.14 8.38
N GLN A 182 4.09 -0.88 9.50
CA GLN A 182 5.20 0.08 9.56
C GLN A 182 6.29 -0.21 8.52
N THR A 183 6.58 -1.49 8.32
CA THR A 183 7.59 -1.97 7.36
C THR A 183 7.28 -1.56 5.93
N PHE A 184 6.00 -1.46 5.54
CA PHE A 184 5.61 -1.03 4.20
C PHE A 184 6.14 0.37 3.89
N PHE A 185 5.93 1.28 4.83
CA PHE A 185 6.31 2.68 4.68
C PHE A 185 7.82 2.90 4.79
N LEU A 186 8.49 2.18 5.69
CA LEU A 186 9.96 2.22 5.80
C LEU A 186 10.63 1.73 4.51
N GLU A 187 10.09 0.67 3.91
CA GLU A 187 10.57 0.19 2.61
C GLU A 187 10.26 1.17 1.47
N ALA A 188 9.10 1.84 1.49
CA ALA A 188 8.76 2.88 0.51
C ALA A 188 9.71 4.09 0.55
N LEU A 189 10.22 4.44 1.73
CA LEU A 189 11.22 5.49 1.93
C LEU A 189 12.66 5.00 1.66
N ARG A 190 12.88 3.72 1.37
CA ARG A 190 14.23 3.24 1.07
C ARG A 190 14.79 3.98 -0.16
N GLY A 191 16.00 4.51 -0.02
CA GLY A 191 16.70 5.23 -1.08
C GLY A 191 16.35 6.72 -1.22
N THR A 192 15.43 7.27 -0.40
CA THR A 192 15.15 8.72 -0.39
C THR A 192 16.09 9.53 0.51
N ASN A 193 17.00 8.87 1.23
CA ASN A 193 17.91 9.47 2.21
C ASN A 193 17.20 10.31 3.28
N CYS A 194 16.00 9.90 3.68
CA CYS A 194 15.22 10.53 4.74
C CYS A 194 14.73 9.50 5.76
N GLY A 195 14.58 9.95 7.00
CA GLY A 195 13.91 9.17 8.03
C GLY A 195 12.38 9.24 7.89
N PRO A 196 11.64 8.29 8.50
CA PRO A 196 10.18 8.35 8.63
C PRO A 196 9.68 9.68 9.21
N GLU A 197 10.42 10.24 10.17
CA GLU A 197 10.15 11.51 10.83
C GLU A 197 10.39 12.75 9.96
N GLU A 198 10.88 12.58 8.72
CA GLU A 198 11.07 13.63 7.72
C GLU A 198 10.12 13.43 6.51
N ALA A 199 9.13 12.54 6.66
CA ALA A 199 8.18 12.18 5.62
C ALA A 199 6.73 12.54 5.99
N VAL A 200 5.94 12.82 4.97
CA VAL A 200 4.48 13.00 5.03
C VAL A 200 3.80 11.90 4.23
N MET A 201 2.68 11.38 4.73
CA MET A 201 1.79 10.49 3.99
C MET A 201 0.50 11.22 3.61
N ILE A 202 0.11 11.17 2.33
CA ILE A 202 -1.18 11.66 1.83
C ILE A 202 -1.99 10.45 1.36
N GLY A 203 -3.19 10.25 1.93
CA GLY A 203 -4.04 9.12 1.59
C GLY A 203 -5.52 9.39 1.84
N ASP A 204 -6.39 8.49 1.41
CA ASP A 204 -7.85 8.62 1.56
C ASP A 204 -8.41 7.69 2.66
N ASP A 205 -7.59 6.75 3.16
CA ASP A 205 -7.97 5.81 4.22
C ASP A 205 -7.35 6.23 5.57
N CYS A 206 -8.20 6.68 6.49
CA CYS A 206 -7.76 7.10 7.81
C CYS A 206 -6.98 6.02 8.59
N ARG A 207 -7.23 4.73 8.35
CA ARG A 207 -6.57 3.63 9.09
C ARG A 207 -5.34 3.14 8.35
N ASP A 208 -5.51 2.80 7.07
CA ASP A 208 -4.44 2.18 6.30
C ASP A 208 -3.33 3.20 5.97
N ASP A 209 -3.68 4.45 5.69
CA ASP A 209 -2.70 5.47 5.28
C ASP A 209 -2.17 6.29 6.46
N VAL A 210 -3.06 6.73 7.35
CA VAL A 210 -2.72 7.70 8.41
C VAL A 210 -2.73 7.10 9.82
N GLY A 211 -3.43 5.99 10.02
CA GLY A 211 -3.61 5.34 11.33
C GLY A 211 -2.42 4.52 11.81
N VAL A 212 -1.24 4.77 11.25
CA VAL A 212 0.00 4.06 11.58
C VAL A 212 0.57 4.57 12.91
N GLU A 213 1.46 3.81 13.55
CA GLU A 213 2.04 4.17 14.86
C GLU A 213 2.59 5.61 14.92
N ARG A 214 2.43 6.22 16.10
CA ARG A 214 2.54 7.67 16.40
C ARG A 214 3.86 8.37 16.00
N ASP A 215 4.88 7.64 15.59
CA ASP A 215 6.21 8.18 15.29
C ASP A 215 6.70 7.82 13.87
N LEU A 216 5.87 7.16 13.05
CA LEU A 216 6.29 6.74 11.71
C LEU A 216 6.30 7.87 10.68
N PHE A 217 5.50 8.91 10.87
CA PHE A 217 5.46 10.05 9.97
C PHE A 217 5.37 11.34 10.74
N MET A 218 5.87 12.42 10.13
CA MET A 218 5.71 13.76 10.68
C MET A 218 4.24 14.21 10.65
N SER A 219 3.54 13.83 9.58
CA SER A 219 2.15 14.23 9.33
C SER A 219 1.45 13.25 8.40
N GLY A 220 0.20 12.90 8.71
CA GLY A 220 -0.70 12.20 7.80
C GLY A 220 -1.83 13.10 7.35
N PHE A 221 -2.09 13.11 6.04
CA PHE A 221 -3.13 13.91 5.39
C PHE A 221 -4.21 12.98 4.89
N VAL A 222 -5.44 13.21 5.33
CA VAL A 222 -6.60 12.52 4.78
C VAL A 222 -7.24 13.40 3.72
N VAL A 223 -7.37 12.87 2.51
CA VAL A 223 -8.02 13.54 1.36
C VAL A 223 -9.32 12.83 0.98
N ALA A 224 -10.23 13.50 0.25
CA ALA A 224 -11.45 12.86 -0.21
C ALA A 224 -11.17 11.64 -1.09
N GLY A 225 -12.05 10.64 -1.04
CA GLY A 225 -11.92 9.34 -1.70
C GLY A 225 -12.87 8.35 -1.03
N LYS A 226 -12.34 7.37 -0.30
CA LYS A 226 -13.09 6.49 0.61
C LYS A 226 -13.50 7.17 1.92
N TYR A 227 -12.87 8.31 2.25
CA TYR A 227 -13.16 9.08 3.45
C TYR A 227 -14.66 9.33 3.62
N ARG A 228 -15.13 9.16 4.85
CA ARG A 228 -16.49 9.50 5.28
C ARG A 228 -16.42 10.48 6.44
N ASP A 229 -17.46 11.30 6.60
CA ASP A 229 -17.58 12.23 7.73
C ASP A 229 -17.24 11.54 9.06
N ALA A 230 -16.35 12.16 9.83
CA ALA A 230 -15.82 11.69 11.12
C ALA A 230 -14.88 10.47 11.07
N ASP A 231 -14.36 10.07 9.90
CA ASP A 231 -13.34 9.03 9.81
C ASP A 231 -12.04 9.40 10.55
N GLU A 232 -11.70 10.69 10.62
CA GLU A 232 -10.58 11.24 11.40
C GLU A 232 -10.70 10.95 12.90
N GLY A 233 -11.92 10.75 13.41
CA GLY A 233 -12.19 10.36 14.79
C GLY A 233 -12.00 8.86 15.06
N LYS A 234 -11.78 8.03 14.02
CA LYS A 234 -11.57 6.58 14.15
C LYS A 234 -10.14 6.21 14.54
N ILE A 235 -9.21 7.17 14.47
CA ILE A 235 -7.80 6.99 14.81
C ILE A 235 -7.37 7.97 15.89
N HIS A 236 -6.44 7.54 16.74
CA HIS A 236 -5.85 8.36 17.78
C HIS A 236 -4.33 8.22 17.76
N PRO A 237 -3.57 9.30 17.47
CA PRO A 237 -4.02 10.68 17.33
C PRO A 237 -4.78 10.89 16.01
N PRO A 238 -5.56 11.99 15.89
CA PRO A 238 -6.16 12.35 14.63
C PRO A 238 -5.07 12.61 13.56
N PRO A 239 -5.44 12.60 12.26
CA PRO A 239 -4.55 13.03 11.19
C PRO A 239 -4.03 14.46 11.46
N TYR A 240 -2.83 14.76 10.94
CA TYR A 240 -2.25 16.10 11.06
C TYR A 240 -3.14 17.13 10.35
N LEU A 241 -3.67 16.76 9.18
CA LEU A 241 -4.65 17.56 8.45
C LEU A 241 -5.67 16.65 7.77
N THR A 242 -6.94 17.04 7.81
CA THR A 242 -7.97 16.53 6.91
C THR A 242 -8.29 17.65 5.92
N CYS A 243 -8.20 17.37 4.62
CA CYS A 243 -8.45 18.35 3.57
C CYS A 243 -9.24 17.74 2.41
N GLU A 244 -9.81 18.57 1.55
CA GLU A 244 -10.77 18.10 0.55
C GLU A 244 -10.15 17.25 -0.56
N SER A 245 -8.88 17.45 -0.92
CA SER A 245 -8.28 16.73 -2.05
C SER A 245 -6.75 16.78 -2.03
N PHE A 246 -6.12 15.96 -2.87
CA PHE A 246 -4.66 15.95 -3.06
C PHE A 246 -4.07 17.34 -3.37
N PRO A 247 -4.66 18.17 -4.27
CA PRO A 247 -4.20 19.55 -4.46
C PRO A 247 -4.15 20.40 -3.19
N HIS A 248 -5.16 20.31 -2.32
CA HIS A 248 -5.17 21.05 -1.05
C HIS A 248 -4.08 20.58 -0.09
N ALA A 249 -3.82 19.26 -0.04
CA ALA A 249 -2.72 18.71 0.74
C ALA A 249 -1.36 19.23 0.23
N VAL A 250 -1.15 19.24 -1.09
CA VAL A 250 0.07 19.78 -1.70
C VAL A 250 0.26 21.26 -1.37
N GLU A 251 -0.78 22.09 -1.50
CA GLU A 251 -0.69 23.51 -1.16
C GLU A 251 -0.30 23.73 0.29
N HIS A 252 -0.86 22.96 1.22
CA HIS A 252 -0.50 23.04 2.63
C HIS A 252 0.96 22.63 2.89
N ILE A 253 1.43 21.55 2.27
CA ILE A 253 2.83 21.10 2.39
C ILE A 253 3.78 22.20 1.93
N LEU A 254 3.54 22.78 0.75
CA LEU A 254 4.37 23.84 0.17
C LEU A 254 4.38 25.12 1.01
N GLN A 255 3.31 25.43 1.73
CA GLN A 255 3.19 26.67 2.52
C GLN A 255 3.71 26.55 3.95
N HIS A 256 3.66 25.35 4.55
CA HIS A 256 3.83 25.20 6.00
C HIS A 256 4.92 24.20 6.43
N LEU A 257 5.26 23.23 5.56
CA LEU A 257 6.13 22.11 5.88
C LEU A 257 7.46 22.10 5.13
N LEU A 258 7.58 22.91 4.07
CA LEU A 258 8.81 23.20 3.33
C LEU A 258 9.28 24.63 3.59
#